data_AF-A0A950RLB6-F1
#
_entry.id   AF-A0A950RLB6-F1
#
_cell.length_a   1.000
_cell.length_b   1.000
_cell.length_c   1.000
_cell.angle_alpha   90.00
_cell.angle_beta   90.00
_cell.angle_gamma   90.00
#
_symmetry.space_group_name_H-M   'P 1'
#
loop_
_entity.id
_entity.type
_entity.pdbx_description
1 polymer ?
#
loop_
_entity_poly.entity_id
_entity_poly.type
_entity_poly.pdbx_seq_one_letter_code
_entity_poly.pdbx_strand_id
1 'polypeptide(L)'
;LARDGCPSLLDVPLPEVLRLAAKALGKHVRDLVVMTLDRPRHAGIVRDVRSTGAGLHMISDGDITAAVAPSLPDSGVDLYLGAGGSPEAVLAAAALKCLGGDMQVRMWFHEEAHRAQVAAQVPPEDLERVFRVDDLVVGESALFCATGISDSPLLPGIKFTGHRAETHSILMRARSRTVRHIRAVHNLDHKVIRLRSRAQEPEA
;
A
#
# COMPACT_ATOMS: atom_id res chain seq x y z
N LEU A 1 15.91 -3.93 -0.50
CA LEU A 1 16.78 -4.89 0.24
C LEU A 1 16.56 -6.25 -0.41
N ALA A 2 17.64 -6.95 -0.80
CA ALA A 2 17.65 -8.12 -1.71
C ALA A 2 17.42 -7.79 -3.20
N ARG A 3 18.54 -7.54 -3.91
CA ARG A 3 18.64 -7.74 -5.37
C ARG A 3 19.70 -8.82 -5.59
N ASP A 4 19.30 -9.85 -6.32
CA ASP A 4 20.01 -11.04 -6.79
C ASP A 4 20.87 -11.83 -5.77
N GLY A 5 20.50 -13.11 -5.56
CA GLY A 5 21.24 -14.08 -4.76
C GLY A 5 20.94 -14.13 -3.26
N CYS A 6 20.14 -13.21 -2.71
CA CYS A 6 19.67 -13.27 -1.31
C CYS A 6 18.26 -13.88 -1.19
N PRO A 7 17.97 -14.66 -0.13
CA PRO A 7 16.63 -15.18 0.14
C PRO A 7 15.61 -14.04 0.29
N SER A 8 14.35 -14.30 -0.08
CA SER A 8 13.26 -13.33 0.08
C SER A 8 13.05 -13.00 1.55
N LEU A 9 12.69 -11.75 1.84
CA LEU A 9 12.33 -11.34 3.20
C LEU A 9 11.06 -12.07 3.70
N LEU A 10 10.25 -12.62 2.80
CA LEU A 10 9.07 -13.42 3.15
C LEU A 10 9.43 -14.83 3.66
N ASP A 11 10.65 -15.30 3.39
CA ASP A 11 11.14 -16.62 3.82
C ASP A 11 12.07 -16.52 5.05
N VAL A 12 12.27 -15.30 5.56
CA VAL A 12 13.11 -15.01 6.73
C VAL A 12 12.21 -14.76 7.95
N PRO A 13 12.55 -15.26 9.15
CA PRO A 13 11.79 -14.95 10.36
C PRO A 13 11.67 -13.44 10.58
N LEU A 14 10.47 -12.97 10.92
CA LEU A 14 10.18 -11.54 11.01
C LEU A 14 11.13 -10.76 11.95
N PRO A 15 11.55 -11.28 13.13
CA PRO A 15 12.53 -10.60 13.96
C PRO A 15 13.87 -10.32 13.26
N GLU A 16 14.28 -11.19 12.33
CA GLU A 16 15.50 -10.99 11.53
C GLU A 16 15.28 -9.99 10.41
N VAL A 17 14.12 -10.00 9.74
CA VAL A 17 13.73 -8.97 8.76
C VAL A 17 13.81 -7.58 9.40
N LEU A 18 13.30 -7.39 10.62
CA LEU A 18 13.36 -6.11 11.32
C LEU A 18 14.80 -5.69 11.65
N ARG A 19 15.70 -6.62 11.99
CA ARG A 19 17.13 -6.32 12.19
C ARG A 19 17.79 -5.88 10.88
N LEU A 20 17.49 -6.54 9.77
CA LEU A 20 18.00 -6.20 8.44
C LEU A 20 17.49 -4.80 8.01
N ALA A 21 16.21 -4.53 8.22
CA ALA A 21 15.61 -3.22 7.93
C ALA A 21 16.22 -2.11 8.79
N ALA A 22 16.35 -2.33 10.10
CA ALA A 22 17.00 -1.40 11.02
C ALA A 22 18.42 -1.04 10.57
N LYS A 23 19.21 -2.07 10.21
CA LYS A 23 20.58 -1.89 9.70
C LYS A 23 20.59 -1.05 8.41
N ALA A 24 19.69 -1.32 7.47
CA ALA A 24 19.65 -0.59 6.20
C ALA A 24 19.18 0.86 6.37
N LEU A 25 18.32 1.13 7.35
CA LEU A 25 17.81 2.47 7.67
C LEU A 25 18.71 3.23 8.64
N GLY A 26 19.77 2.61 9.19
CA GLY A 26 20.62 3.22 10.21
C GLY A 26 19.91 3.48 11.54
N LYS A 27 18.88 2.69 11.86
CA LYS A 27 18.03 2.81 13.06
C LYS A 27 18.30 1.68 14.04
N HIS A 28 17.92 1.85 15.31
CA HIS A 28 17.74 0.68 16.18
C HIS A 28 16.39 0.01 15.90
N VAL A 29 16.29 -1.30 16.14
CA VAL A 29 15.04 -2.05 15.94
C VAL A 29 13.88 -1.45 16.74
N ARG A 30 14.15 -0.94 17.94
CA ARG A 30 13.15 -0.28 18.80
C ARG A 30 12.61 1.04 18.23
N ASP A 31 13.35 1.66 17.31
CA ASP A 31 12.98 2.91 16.66
C ASP A 31 12.27 2.67 15.32
N LEU A 32 12.14 1.41 14.90
CA LEU A 32 11.34 1.06 13.73
C LEU A 32 9.86 1.13 14.05
N VAL A 33 9.08 1.62 13.09
CA VAL A 33 7.61 1.56 13.13
C VAL A 33 7.11 0.63 12.03
N VAL A 34 6.43 -0.44 12.45
CA VAL A 34 5.79 -1.42 11.57
C VAL A 34 4.29 -1.16 11.52
N MET A 35 3.74 -1.05 10.31
CA MET A 35 2.32 -0.92 10.06
C MET A 35 1.71 -2.26 9.60
N THR A 36 0.49 -2.60 10.07
CA THR A 36 -0.24 -3.81 9.65
C THR A 36 -1.76 -3.62 9.79
N LEU A 37 -2.56 -4.41 9.06
CA LEU A 37 -4.01 -4.45 9.26
C LEU A 37 -4.34 -5.17 10.59
N ASP A 38 -5.30 -4.63 11.35
CA ASP A 38 -5.87 -5.29 12.53
C ASP A 38 -6.83 -6.41 12.09
N ARG A 39 -6.26 -7.61 11.95
CA ARG A 39 -6.97 -8.82 11.53
C ARG A 39 -6.45 -10.03 12.31
N PRO A 40 -7.31 -11.01 12.66
CA PRO A 40 -6.88 -12.22 13.37
C PRO A 40 -5.73 -12.98 12.69
N ARG A 41 -5.72 -13.02 11.34
CA ARG A 41 -4.66 -13.64 10.55
C ARG A 41 -3.27 -13.00 10.72
N HIS A 42 -3.18 -11.79 11.26
CA HIS A 42 -1.91 -11.09 11.52
C HIS A 42 -1.43 -11.21 12.97
N ALA A 43 -2.07 -12.04 13.81
CA ALA A 43 -1.67 -12.20 15.21
C ALA A 43 -0.19 -12.66 15.37
N GLY A 44 0.33 -13.44 14.41
CA GLY A 44 1.75 -13.81 14.36
C GLY A 44 2.66 -12.61 14.14
N ILE A 45 2.35 -11.78 13.13
CA ILE A 45 3.09 -10.53 12.84
C ILE A 45 3.09 -9.62 14.09
N VAL A 46 1.92 -9.40 14.70
CA VAL A 46 1.78 -8.56 15.90
C VAL A 46 2.65 -9.07 17.05
N ARG A 47 2.63 -10.38 17.30
CA ARG A 47 3.45 -11.00 18.35
C ARG A 47 4.93 -10.81 18.08
N ASP A 48 5.37 -11.12 16.88
CA ASP A 48 6.78 -11.08 16.48
C ASP A 48 7.32 -9.65 16.51
N VAL A 49 6.59 -8.67 15.98
CA VAL A 49 6.96 -7.24 16.05
C VAL A 49 7.14 -6.82 17.52
N ARG A 50 6.13 -7.09 18.36
CA ARG A 50 6.18 -6.75 19.80
C ARG A 50 7.35 -7.42 20.53
N SER A 51 7.71 -8.64 20.16
CA SER A 51 8.85 -9.35 20.76
C SER A 51 10.20 -8.69 20.52
N THR A 52 10.32 -7.89 19.46
CA THR A 52 11.56 -7.17 19.12
C THR A 52 11.65 -5.78 19.74
N GLY A 53 10.55 -5.25 20.28
CA GLY A 53 10.46 -3.89 20.81
C GLY A 53 10.26 -2.80 19.75
N ALA A 54 10.08 -3.15 18.48
CA ALA A 54 9.69 -2.20 17.44
C ALA A 54 8.28 -1.63 17.70
N GLY A 55 8.05 -0.40 17.26
CA GLY A 55 6.73 0.23 17.26
C GLY A 55 5.77 -0.49 16.32
N LEU A 56 4.51 -0.60 16.74
CA LEU A 56 3.45 -1.24 15.96
C LEU A 56 2.28 -0.28 15.78
N HIS A 57 1.93 0.00 14.52
CA HIS A 57 0.77 0.79 14.15
C HIS A 57 -0.25 -0.09 13.42
N MET A 58 -1.41 -0.32 14.04
CA MET A 58 -2.45 -1.16 13.47
C MET A 58 -3.56 -0.29 12.88
N ILE A 59 -4.02 -0.64 11.68
CA ILE A 59 -5.11 0.06 10.99
C ILE A 59 -6.26 -0.91 10.72
N SER A 60 -7.50 -0.40 10.73
CA SER A 60 -8.68 -1.23 10.46
C SER A 60 -8.88 -1.53 8.98
N ASP A 61 -8.43 -0.64 8.10
CA ASP A 61 -8.54 -0.72 6.63
C ASP A 61 -7.51 0.22 5.97
N GLY A 62 -7.36 0.14 4.64
CA GLY A 62 -6.49 1.01 3.85
C GLY A 62 -5.09 0.44 3.62
N ASP A 63 -5.00 -0.85 3.25
CA ASP A 63 -3.72 -1.51 2.99
C ASP A 63 -2.91 -0.90 1.83
N ILE A 64 -3.55 -0.27 0.84
CA ILE A 64 -2.85 0.49 -0.21
C ILE A 64 -2.04 1.66 0.40
N THR A 65 -2.68 2.50 1.22
CA THR A 65 -1.99 3.67 1.81
C THR A 65 -0.93 3.22 2.81
N ALA A 66 -1.20 2.14 3.53
CA ALA A 66 -0.27 1.50 4.46
C ALA A 66 0.98 0.94 3.75
N ALA A 67 0.80 0.23 2.64
CA ALA A 67 1.88 -0.35 1.85
C ALA A 67 2.76 0.73 1.20
N VAL A 68 2.19 1.90 0.89
CA VAL A 68 2.93 3.03 0.31
C VAL A 68 3.64 3.87 1.38
N ALA A 69 3.13 3.90 2.61
CA ALA A 69 3.65 4.73 3.70
C ALA A 69 5.17 4.61 3.93
N PRO A 70 5.80 3.41 3.92
CA PRO A 70 7.26 3.28 4.05
C PRO A 70 8.09 4.05 3.02
N SER A 71 7.51 4.37 1.87
CA SER A 71 8.18 5.10 0.78
C SER A 71 7.86 6.60 0.78
N LEU A 72 7.15 7.09 1.79
CA LEU A 72 6.86 8.51 1.98
C LEU A 72 7.78 9.07 3.08
N PRO A 73 8.52 10.17 2.83
CA PRO A 73 9.48 10.72 3.78
C PRO A 73 8.92 11.01 5.19
N ASP A 74 7.66 11.47 5.26
CA ASP A 74 7.07 11.99 6.50
C ASP A 74 5.97 11.09 7.08
N SER A 75 5.86 9.83 6.62
CA SER A 75 4.80 8.92 7.12
C SER A 75 5.02 8.46 8.56
N GLY A 76 6.27 8.47 9.03
CA GLY A 76 6.67 7.86 10.30
C GLY A 76 6.54 6.33 10.31
N VAL A 77 6.43 5.68 9.14
CA VAL A 77 6.32 4.22 8.98
C VAL A 77 7.57 3.72 8.27
N ASP A 78 8.17 2.65 8.78
CA ASP A 78 9.38 2.04 8.19
C ASP A 78 9.07 0.78 7.38
N LEU A 79 8.08 -0.01 7.79
CA LEU A 79 7.67 -1.22 7.10
C LEU A 79 6.15 -1.38 7.14
N TYR A 80 5.59 -1.95 6.08
CA TYR A 80 4.25 -2.54 6.09
C TYR A 80 4.34 -4.05 5.93
N LEU A 81 3.62 -4.78 6.77
CA LEU A 81 3.61 -6.25 6.77
C LEU A 81 2.19 -6.77 6.95
N GLY A 82 1.77 -7.71 6.10
CA GLY A 82 0.46 -8.33 6.22
C GLY A 82 0.01 -9.04 4.94
N ALA A 83 -1.15 -9.67 5.05
CA ALA A 83 -1.94 -10.21 3.96
C ALA A 83 -3.15 -9.29 3.69
N GLY A 84 -3.20 -8.77 2.47
CA GLY A 84 -4.25 -7.91 1.92
C GLY A 84 -4.86 -8.50 0.66
N GLY A 85 -5.63 -7.70 -0.06
CA GLY A 85 -6.20 -8.12 -1.35
C GLY A 85 -5.18 -8.05 -2.49
N SER A 86 -5.28 -8.98 -3.44
CA SER A 86 -4.39 -9.01 -4.61
C SER A 86 -4.51 -7.78 -5.50
N PRO A 87 -5.73 -7.25 -5.80
CA PRO A 87 -5.86 -5.99 -6.56
C PRO A 87 -5.17 -4.80 -5.87
N GLU A 88 -5.28 -4.72 -4.55
CA GLU A 88 -4.68 -3.67 -3.72
C GLU A 88 -3.15 -3.74 -3.77
N ALA A 89 -2.57 -4.95 -3.78
CA ALA A 89 -1.13 -5.13 -3.96
C ALA A 89 -0.63 -4.58 -5.31
N VAL A 90 -1.39 -4.76 -6.41
CA VAL A 90 -1.04 -4.20 -7.72
C VAL A 90 -1.11 -2.66 -7.71
N LEU A 91 -2.12 -2.08 -7.05
CA LEU A 91 -2.23 -0.63 -6.90
C LEU A 91 -1.10 -0.04 -6.05
N ALA A 92 -0.75 -0.70 -4.94
CA ALA A 92 0.39 -0.33 -4.10
C ALA A 92 1.71 -0.42 -4.89
N ALA A 93 1.92 -1.49 -5.68
CA ALA A 93 3.08 -1.62 -6.54
C ALA A 93 3.18 -0.47 -7.57
N ALA A 94 2.06 -0.02 -8.14
CA ALA A 94 2.07 1.12 -9.07
C ALA A 94 2.51 2.42 -8.39
N ALA A 95 2.04 2.67 -7.15
CA ALA A 95 2.48 3.80 -6.35
C ALA A 95 3.98 3.69 -5.98
N LEU A 96 4.41 2.53 -5.48
CA LEU A 96 5.80 2.27 -5.09
C LEU A 96 6.75 2.40 -6.28
N LYS A 97 6.37 1.93 -7.47
CA LYS A 97 7.14 2.13 -8.69
C LYS A 97 7.35 3.61 -9.00
N CYS A 98 6.34 4.44 -8.76
CA CYS A 98 6.46 5.89 -8.93
C CYS A 98 7.42 6.52 -7.93
N LEU A 99 7.38 6.07 -6.67
CA LEU A 99 8.21 6.57 -5.58
C LEU A 99 9.64 5.99 -5.57
N GLY A 100 9.88 4.87 -6.24
CA GLY A 100 11.12 4.12 -6.12
C GLY A 100 11.19 3.25 -4.87
N GLY A 101 10.04 2.91 -4.30
CA GLY A 101 9.92 1.97 -3.19
C GLY A 101 10.16 0.51 -3.63
N ASP A 102 10.13 -0.38 -2.65
CA ASP A 102 10.33 -1.82 -2.83
C ASP A 102 9.16 -2.57 -2.17
N MET A 103 8.84 -3.74 -2.71
CA MET A 103 7.77 -4.61 -2.22
C MET A 103 8.06 -6.04 -2.63
N GLN A 104 7.72 -6.98 -1.74
CA GLN A 104 7.69 -8.40 -2.01
C GLN A 104 6.32 -8.92 -1.59
N VAL A 105 5.65 -9.65 -2.48
CA VAL A 105 4.37 -10.31 -2.19
C VAL A 105 4.40 -11.75 -2.68
N ARG A 106 3.67 -12.62 -2.00
CA ARG A 106 3.40 -13.99 -2.42
C ARG A 106 1.91 -14.21 -2.30
N MET A 107 1.35 -15.08 -3.16
CA MET A 107 -0.04 -15.49 -3.02
C MET A 107 -0.25 -16.12 -1.64
N TRP A 108 -1.32 -15.71 -0.96
CA TRP A 108 -1.70 -16.28 0.33
C TRP A 108 -3.11 -16.83 0.23
N PHE A 109 -3.26 -18.12 0.54
CA PHE A 109 -4.53 -18.82 0.44
C PHE A 109 -5.02 -19.16 1.84
N HIS A 110 -6.23 -18.68 2.16
CA HIS A 110 -6.89 -19.06 3.42
C HIS A 110 -7.55 -20.44 3.34
N GLU A 111 -7.95 -20.85 2.14
CA GLU A 111 -8.69 -22.09 1.88
C GLU A 111 -8.11 -22.83 0.67
N GLU A 112 -8.01 -24.16 0.75
CA GLU A 112 -7.47 -24.99 -0.33
C GLU A 112 -8.35 -24.93 -1.59
N ALA A 113 -9.66 -24.73 -1.44
CA ALA A 113 -10.58 -24.57 -2.57
C ALA A 113 -10.22 -23.33 -3.42
N HIS A 114 -9.90 -22.21 -2.77
CA HIS A 114 -9.45 -21.00 -3.46
C HIS A 114 -8.07 -21.21 -4.10
N ARG A 115 -7.16 -21.93 -3.42
CA ARG A 115 -5.86 -22.31 -4.00
C ARG A 115 -6.01 -23.13 -5.27
N ALA A 116 -6.88 -24.14 -5.27
CA ALA A 116 -7.16 -24.97 -6.44
C ALA A 116 -7.76 -24.17 -7.61
N GLN A 117 -8.66 -23.22 -7.33
CA GLN A 117 -9.22 -22.31 -8.34
C GLN A 117 -8.16 -21.44 -9.01
N VAL A 118 -7.22 -20.90 -8.24
CA VAL A 118 -6.11 -20.09 -8.77
C VAL A 118 -5.10 -20.97 -9.50
N ALA A 119 -4.77 -22.15 -8.97
CA ALA A 119 -3.84 -23.12 -9.58
C ALA A 119 -4.30 -23.59 -10.97
N ALA A 120 -5.60 -23.56 -11.26
CA ALA A 120 -6.14 -23.86 -12.59
C ALA A 120 -5.93 -22.74 -13.62
N GLN A 121 -5.55 -21.54 -13.18
CA GLN A 121 -5.44 -20.33 -14.01
C GLN A 121 -4.01 -19.82 -14.17
N VAL A 122 -3.08 -20.28 -13.33
CA VAL A 122 -1.68 -19.81 -13.30
C VAL A 122 -0.71 -20.98 -13.35
N PRO A 123 0.53 -20.77 -13.82
CA PRO A 123 1.57 -21.79 -13.74
C PRO A 123 1.83 -22.23 -12.28
N PRO A 124 2.13 -23.51 -12.01
CA PRO A 124 2.39 -24.00 -10.66
C PRO A 124 3.49 -23.25 -9.92
N GLU A 125 4.53 -22.79 -10.64
CA GLU A 125 5.63 -22.02 -10.10
C GLU A 125 5.21 -20.66 -9.54
N ASP A 126 4.15 -20.05 -10.08
CA ASP A 126 3.67 -18.73 -9.66
C ASP A 126 2.91 -18.78 -8.32
N LEU A 127 2.43 -19.96 -7.90
CA LEU A 127 1.72 -20.13 -6.63
C LEU A 127 2.62 -19.85 -5.41
N GLU A 128 3.90 -20.17 -5.52
CA GLU A 128 4.89 -20.01 -4.45
C GLU A 128 5.90 -18.88 -4.73
N ARG A 129 5.83 -18.29 -5.94
CA ARG A 129 6.72 -17.22 -6.37
C ARG A 129 6.56 -15.97 -5.52
N VAL A 130 7.68 -15.31 -5.26
CA VAL A 130 7.71 -13.96 -4.72
C VAL A 130 7.68 -12.97 -5.88
N PHE A 131 6.61 -12.21 -5.97
CA PHE A 131 6.45 -11.12 -6.91
C PHE A 131 7.00 -9.84 -6.32
N ARG A 132 7.70 -9.07 -7.14
CA ARG A 132 8.20 -7.73 -6.86
C ARG A 132 7.38 -6.66 -7.60
N VAL A 133 7.68 -5.40 -7.32
CA VAL A 133 7.04 -4.25 -7.99
C VAL A 133 7.02 -4.38 -9.52
N ASP A 134 8.15 -4.78 -10.12
CA ASP A 134 8.28 -4.88 -11.57
C ASP A 134 7.60 -6.12 -12.17
N ASP A 135 7.30 -7.14 -11.36
CA ASP A 135 6.48 -8.28 -11.78
C ASP A 135 4.99 -7.91 -11.82
N LEU A 136 4.53 -7.06 -10.91
CA LEU A 136 3.12 -6.65 -10.80
C LEU A 136 2.76 -5.50 -11.76
N VAL A 137 3.70 -4.58 -12.00
CA VAL A 137 3.50 -3.41 -12.86
C VAL A 137 4.57 -3.39 -13.93
N VAL A 138 4.29 -4.09 -15.02
CA VAL A 138 5.22 -4.30 -16.13
C VAL A 138 5.44 -3.00 -16.93
N GLY A 139 6.69 -2.76 -17.33
CA GLY A 139 7.09 -1.63 -18.17
C GLY A 139 7.56 -0.39 -17.41
N GLU A 140 8.15 0.56 -18.12
CA GLU A 140 8.85 1.72 -17.53
C GLU A 140 7.93 2.87 -17.07
N SER A 141 6.63 2.78 -17.36
CA SER A 141 5.69 3.88 -17.12
C SER A 141 4.44 3.41 -16.44
N ALA A 142 4.21 3.94 -15.23
CA ALA A 142 2.97 3.85 -14.48
C ALA A 142 2.53 5.27 -14.08
N LEU A 143 1.21 5.43 -13.93
CA LEU A 143 0.59 6.60 -13.33
C LEU A 143 -0.23 6.13 -12.13
N PHE A 144 -0.04 6.79 -11.00
CA PHE A 144 -0.84 6.55 -9.81
C PHE A 144 -1.52 7.85 -9.42
N CYS A 145 -2.83 7.80 -9.18
CA CYS A 145 -3.57 8.90 -8.59
C CYS A 145 -4.49 8.40 -7.48
N ALA A 146 -4.59 9.18 -6.42
CA ALA A 146 -5.50 8.93 -5.32
C ALA A 146 -6.00 10.25 -4.75
N THR A 147 -7.18 10.22 -4.14
CA THR A 147 -7.78 11.34 -3.41
C THR A 147 -8.24 10.83 -2.05
N GLY A 148 -7.86 11.50 -0.96
CA GLY A 148 -8.24 11.09 0.38
C GLY A 148 -9.73 11.31 0.62
N ILE A 149 -10.41 10.26 1.10
CA ILE A 149 -11.81 10.35 1.57
C ILE A 149 -11.79 10.65 3.07
N SER A 150 -11.11 9.78 3.83
CA SER A 150 -10.77 9.96 5.24
C SER A 150 -9.27 10.21 5.38
N ASP A 151 -8.85 10.74 6.54
CA ASP A 151 -7.44 10.92 6.84
C ASP A 151 -6.69 9.58 6.80
N SER A 152 -5.54 9.59 6.13
CA SER A 152 -4.66 8.44 5.98
C SER A 152 -3.19 8.89 5.98
N PRO A 153 -2.23 7.97 6.16
CA PRO A 153 -0.81 8.29 6.03
C PRO A 153 -0.42 8.90 4.68
N LEU A 154 -1.18 8.59 3.61
CA LEU A 154 -0.91 9.09 2.26
C LEU A 154 -1.55 10.45 1.99
N LEU A 155 -2.82 10.63 2.37
CA LEU A 155 -3.62 11.82 2.06
C LEU A 155 -4.59 12.18 3.18
N PRO A 156 -4.76 13.48 3.47
CA PRO A 156 -5.87 13.97 4.28
C PRO A 156 -7.23 13.66 3.66
N GLY A 157 -8.23 13.48 4.50
CA GLY A 157 -9.62 13.32 4.11
C GLY A 157 -10.23 14.62 3.57
N ILE A 158 -11.45 14.48 3.05
CA ILE A 158 -12.23 15.61 2.54
C ILE A 158 -12.63 16.51 3.71
N LYS A 159 -12.44 17.82 3.57
CA LYS A 159 -12.88 18.82 4.57
C LYS A 159 -14.00 19.68 3.99
N PHE A 160 -15.09 19.81 4.74
CA PHE A 160 -16.19 20.70 4.38
C PHE A 160 -16.14 21.96 5.24
N THR A 161 -16.32 23.13 4.63
CA THR A 161 -16.39 24.42 5.34
C THR A 161 -17.38 25.34 4.63
N GLY A 162 -18.56 25.50 5.22
CA GLY A 162 -19.69 26.17 4.56
C GLY A 162 -20.00 25.52 3.22
N HIS A 163 -20.08 26.32 2.15
CA HIS A 163 -20.33 25.87 0.78
C HIS A 163 -19.06 25.47 0.02
N ARG A 164 -18.01 25.03 0.73
CA ARG A 164 -16.76 24.59 0.13
C ARG A 164 -16.41 23.18 0.56
N ALA A 165 -15.93 22.38 -0.40
CA ALA A 165 -15.26 21.11 -0.12
C ALA A 165 -13.79 21.21 -0.53
N GLU A 166 -12.89 20.83 0.36
CA GLU A 166 -11.47 20.75 0.10
C GLU A 166 -11.06 19.28 -0.05
N THR A 167 -10.39 18.97 -1.17
CA THR A 167 -9.86 17.63 -1.44
C THR A 167 -8.34 17.69 -1.57
N HIS A 168 -7.70 16.60 -1.16
CA HIS A 168 -6.27 16.39 -1.29
C HIS A 168 -6.06 15.16 -2.16
N SER A 169 -5.34 15.35 -3.27
CA SER A 169 -4.98 14.29 -4.19
C SER A 169 -3.47 14.21 -4.35
N ILE A 170 -3.00 13.02 -4.69
CA ILE A 170 -1.64 12.79 -5.15
C ILE A 170 -1.68 12.28 -6.59
N LEU A 171 -0.78 12.77 -7.43
CA LEU A 171 -0.56 12.26 -8.79
C LEU A 171 0.92 11.99 -8.98
N MET A 172 1.26 10.75 -9.30
CA MET A 172 2.64 10.28 -9.44
C MET A 172 2.86 9.63 -10.79
N ARG A 173 4.06 9.79 -11.35
CA ARG A 173 4.46 9.17 -12.62
C ARG A 173 5.82 8.51 -12.48
N ALA A 174 5.90 7.21 -12.79
CA ALA A 174 7.14 6.44 -12.68
C ALA A 174 8.25 6.93 -13.59
N ARG A 175 7.93 7.21 -14.87
CA ARG A 175 8.93 7.65 -15.85
C ARG A 175 9.63 8.95 -15.45
N SER A 176 8.89 9.93 -14.95
CA SER A 176 9.45 11.25 -14.61
C SER A 176 9.79 11.40 -13.13
N ARG A 177 9.49 10.38 -12.31
CA ARG A 177 9.57 10.41 -10.83
C ARG A 177 8.94 11.65 -10.21
N THR A 178 7.95 12.23 -10.90
CA THR A 178 7.29 13.45 -10.44
C THR A 178 6.14 13.07 -9.52
N VAL A 179 6.14 13.64 -8.32
CA VAL A 179 5.03 13.57 -7.36
C VAL A 179 4.37 14.94 -7.32
N ARG A 180 3.06 14.99 -7.54
CA ARG A 180 2.24 16.20 -7.42
C ARG A 180 1.26 16.03 -6.28
N HIS A 181 1.34 16.93 -5.31
CA HIS A 181 0.30 17.10 -4.31
C HIS A 181 -0.66 18.17 -4.82
N ILE A 182 -1.95 17.82 -4.92
CA ILE A 182 -2.99 18.67 -5.48
C ILE A 182 -3.98 18.94 -4.36
N ARG A 183 -4.03 20.18 -3.89
CA ARG A 183 -5.08 20.68 -3.02
C ARG A 183 -6.10 21.43 -3.87
N ALA A 184 -7.34 20.97 -3.85
CA ALA A 184 -8.41 21.59 -4.61
C ALA A 184 -9.53 22.08 -3.68
N VAL A 185 -9.96 23.34 -3.87
CA VAL A 185 -11.11 23.91 -3.18
C VAL A 185 -12.26 23.99 -4.17
N HIS A 186 -13.35 23.31 -3.85
CA HIS A 186 -14.54 23.20 -4.67
C HIS A 186 -15.64 24.09 -4.11
N ASN A 187 -16.08 25.10 -4.86
CA ASN A 187 -17.25 25.89 -4.52
C ASN A 187 -18.52 25.10 -4.87
N LEU A 188 -19.25 24.65 -3.86
CA LEU A 188 -20.42 23.78 -3.99
C LEU A 188 -21.67 24.54 -4.47
N ASP A 189 -21.68 25.87 -4.43
CA ASP A 189 -22.77 26.69 -4.97
C ASP A 189 -22.79 26.71 -6.50
N HIS A 190 -21.63 26.51 -7.12
CA HIS A 190 -21.48 26.53 -8.58
C HIS A 190 -21.06 25.19 -9.17
N LYS A 191 -20.46 24.31 -8.36
CA LYS A 191 -19.98 23.01 -8.85
C LYS A 191 -21.14 22.04 -8.96
N VAL A 192 -21.41 21.59 -10.18
CA VAL A 192 -22.38 20.52 -10.43
C VAL A 192 -21.86 19.22 -9.81
N ILE A 193 -22.52 18.74 -8.75
CA ILE A 193 -22.24 17.43 -8.14
C ILE A 193 -23.17 16.40 -8.78
N ARG A 194 -22.60 15.54 -9.62
CA ARG A 194 -23.34 14.40 -10.20
C ARG A 194 -23.33 13.24 -9.21
N LEU A 195 -24.47 12.96 -8.58
CA LEU A 195 -24.63 11.79 -7.72
C LEU A 195 -24.98 10.57 -8.56
N ARG A 196 -24.22 9.48 -8.42
CA ARG A 196 -24.49 8.21 -9.12
C ARG A 196 -25.89 7.65 -8.84
N SER A 197 -26.44 7.94 -7.66
CA SER A 197 -27.80 7.55 -7.25
C SER A 197 -28.94 8.33 -7.93
N ARG A 198 -28.63 9.38 -8.70
CA ARG A 198 -29.63 10.26 -9.36
C ARG A 198 -29.60 10.20 -10.89
N ALA A 199 -28.97 9.18 -11.49
CA ALA A 199 -28.89 9.05 -12.94
C ALA A 199 -30.21 8.53 -13.55
N GLN A 200 -31.15 9.44 -13.83
CA GLN A 200 -31.93 9.40 -15.06
C GLN A 200 -31.43 10.56 -15.92
N GLU A 201 -30.91 10.24 -17.10
CA GLU A 201 -30.41 11.22 -18.07
C GLU A 201 -31.57 12.01 -18.69
N PRO A 202 -31.35 13.28 -19.04
CA PRO A 202 -31.79 13.80 -20.31
C PRO A 202 -30.58 13.93 -21.24
N GLU A 203 -30.70 13.33 -22.43
CA GLU A 203 -29.76 13.48 -23.54
C GLU A 203 -29.56 14.97 -23.89
N ALA A 204 -28.33 15.33 -24.23
CA ALA A 204 -27.99 16.55 -24.94
C ALA A 204 -26.92 16.23 -25.99
#